data_AF-A0A5J6MIL2-F1
#
_entry.id   AF-A0A5J6MIL2-F1
#
_cell.length_a   1.000
_cell.length_b   1.000
_cell.length_c   1.000
_cell.angle_alpha   90.00
_cell.angle_beta   90.00
_cell.angle_gamma   90.00
#
_symmetry.space_group_name_H-M   'P 1'
#
loop_
_entity.id
_entity.type
_entity.pdbx_description
1 polymer ?
#
loop_
_entity_poly.entity_id
_entity_poly.type
_entity_poly.pdbx_seq_one_letter_code
_entity_poly.pdbx_strand_id
1 'polypeptide(L)'
;MSLAILTRADRRARAEAADGPREPVFARTAAPKPAETKSSLPGPAIDTAPTVRQFLSQLGAQERKLARKEALNAVIDVAPGEVEKLARLVARLRGRYLAKLIDLGNNTETLPGELEIAEIRRVRERFEELELGLTSVKAALAEGDLTLRGLRPE
;
A
#
# COMPACT_ATOMS: atom_id res chain seq x y z
N MET A 1 -15.94 -41.00 -10.04
CA MET A 1 -16.72 -40.39 -8.94
C MET A 1 -16.45 -38.90 -8.95
N SER A 2 -17.39 -38.11 -9.46
CA SER A 2 -17.27 -36.66 -9.64
C SER A 2 -17.76 -35.93 -8.39
N LEU A 3 -16.92 -35.11 -7.77
CA LEU A 3 -17.33 -34.13 -6.77
C LEU A 3 -17.71 -32.81 -7.48
N ALA A 4 -19.00 -32.48 -7.44
CA ALA A 4 -19.50 -31.18 -7.87
C ALA A 4 -19.15 -30.12 -6.82
N ILE A 5 -18.31 -29.15 -7.19
CA ILE A 5 -17.98 -27.99 -6.36
C ILE A 5 -19.05 -26.93 -6.61
N LEU A 6 -19.93 -26.68 -5.62
CA LEU A 6 -20.88 -25.57 -5.65
C LEU A 6 -20.12 -24.23 -5.71
N THR A 7 -20.40 -23.43 -6.72
CA THR A 7 -19.79 -22.12 -6.90
C THR A 7 -20.56 -21.04 -6.12
N ARG A 8 -19.86 -19.95 -5.80
CA ARG A 8 -20.32 -18.80 -5.01
C ARG A 8 -21.55 -18.08 -5.60
N ALA A 9 -21.91 -18.37 -6.86
CA ALA A 9 -23.07 -17.85 -7.56
C ALA A 9 -24.41 -18.38 -6.99
N ASP A 10 -24.46 -19.63 -6.54
CA ASP A 10 -25.72 -20.27 -6.11
C ASP A 10 -26.23 -19.78 -4.75
N ARG A 11 -25.36 -19.17 -3.92
CA ARG A 11 -25.76 -18.61 -2.62
C ARG A 11 -26.47 -17.27 -2.72
N ARG A 12 -26.35 -16.56 -3.85
CA ARG A 12 -26.94 -15.22 -4.04
C ARG A 12 -28.40 -15.28 -4.50
N ALA A 13 -28.82 -16.37 -5.13
CA ALA A 13 -30.17 -16.54 -5.67
C ALA A 13 -31.23 -16.91 -4.60
N ARG A 14 -30.85 -17.22 -3.35
CA ARG A 14 -31.79 -17.54 -2.26
C ARG A 14 -32.12 -16.37 -1.32
N ALA A 15 -31.48 -15.21 -1.49
CA ALA A 15 -31.65 -14.07 -0.58
C ALA A 15 -32.68 -13.02 -1.06
N GLU A 16 -33.22 -13.12 -2.28
CA GLU A 16 -34.14 -12.13 -2.86
C GLU A 16 -35.57 -12.67 -3.10
N ALA A 17 -36.05 -13.59 -2.27
CA ALA A 17 -37.39 -14.18 -2.45
C ALA A 17 -38.25 -14.16 -1.18
N ALA A 18 -38.17 -13.09 -0.39
CA ALA A 18 -39.04 -12.90 0.76
C ALA A 18 -39.24 -11.42 1.11
N ASP A 19 -39.96 -10.68 0.26
CA ASP A 19 -40.69 -9.51 0.75
C ASP A 19 -41.94 -9.26 -0.09
N GLY A 20 -43.10 -9.49 0.52
CA GLY A 20 -44.43 -9.27 -0.07
C GLY A 20 -45.00 -7.92 0.38
N PRO A 21 -45.93 -7.32 -0.37
CA PRO A 21 -46.37 -5.95 -0.11
C PRO A 21 -47.40 -5.90 1.03
N ARG A 22 -47.19 -5.01 1.99
CA ARG A 22 -48.17 -4.65 3.03
C ARG A 22 -48.47 -3.16 2.98
N GLU A 23 -49.68 -2.81 2.55
CA GLU A 23 -50.29 -1.51 2.85
C GLU A 23 -50.62 -1.39 4.34
N PRO A 24 -50.71 -0.17 4.88
CA PRO A 24 -52.08 0.29 5.16
C PRO A 24 -52.34 1.79 4.88
N VAL A 25 -53.55 2.01 4.39
CA VAL A 25 -54.30 3.27 4.40
C VAL A 25 -54.71 3.63 5.84
N PHE A 26 -54.59 4.91 6.24
CA PHE A 26 -55.71 5.72 6.77
C PHE A 26 -55.28 7.17 7.04
N ALA A 27 -56.02 8.07 6.41
CA ALA A 27 -55.93 9.52 6.53
C ALA A 27 -56.39 10.04 7.90
N ARG A 28 -55.89 11.22 8.32
CA ARG A 28 -56.71 12.26 8.95
C ARG A 28 -56.04 13.64 8.91
N THR A 29 -56.82 14.55 8.35
CA THR A 29 -56.75 16.01 8.29
C THR A 29 -56.53 16.69 9.66
N ALA A 30 -55.69 17.73 9.72
CA ALA A 30 -56.01 19.06 10.27
C ALA A 30 -54.77 19.99 10.32
N ALA A 31 -54.79 21.08 9.54
CA ALA A 31 -54.17 22.37 9.87
C ALA A 31 -55.30 23.28 10.40
N PRO A 32 -55.10 24.34 11.23
CA PRO A 32 -54.12 25.42 10.97
C PRO A 32 -53.54 26.19 12.20
N LYS A 33 -52.49 27.00 11.99
CA LYS A 33 -52.43 28.49 12.16
C LYS A 33 -50.97 28.97 12.40
N PRO A 34 -50.51 30.07 11.77
CA PRO A 34 -49.08 30.39 11.67
C PRO A 34 -48.61 31.21 12.87
N ALA A 35 -47.56 30.73 13.54
CA ALA A 35 -46.77 31.52 14.47
C ALA A 35 -45.50 31.98 13.74
N GLU A 36 -45.39 33.29 13.56
CA GLU A 36 -44.22 34.00 13.05
C GLU A 36 -43.00 33.66 13.90
N THR A 37 -42.29 32.61 13.50
CA THR A 37 -40.94 32.37 13.99
C THR A 37 -40.05 33.13 13.03
N LYS A 38 -39.35 34.15 13.54
CA LYS A 38 -38.29 34.86 12.83
C LYS A 38 -37.33 33.83 12.28
N SER A 39 -37.51 33.50 11.01
CA SER A 39 -36.63 32.67 10.22
C SER A 39 -35.34 33.46 10.06
N SER A 40 -34.44 33.31 11.03
CA SER A 40 -33.02 33.45 10.76
C SER A 40 -32.65 32.21 9.96
N LEU A 41 -32.89 32.27 8.65
CA LEU A 41 -32.25 31.37 7.70
C LEU A 41 -30.75 31.43 8.00
N PRO A 42 -30.09 30.31 8.35
CA PRO A 42 -28.66 30.24 8.20
C PRO A 42 -28.37 30.61 6.75
N GLY A 43 -27.50 31.60 6.53
CA GLY A 43 -27.06 31.98 5.19
C GLY A 43 -26.59 30.75 4.40
N PRO A 44 -26.56 30.82 3.06
CA PRO A 44 -26.25 29.67 2.23
C PRO A 44 -24.98 29.03 2.76
N ALA A 45 -25.08 27.76 3.16
CA ALA A 45 -23.90 26.96 3.46
C ALA A 45 -23.02 27.08 2.22
N ILE A 46 -21.98 27.90 2.32
CA ILE A 46 -20.95 27.96 1.30
C ILE A 46 -20.47 26.52 1.23
N ASP A 47 -20.77 25.84 0.13
CA ASP A 47 -20.17 24.57 -0.23
C ASP A 47 -18.66 24.82 -0.19
N THR A 48 -18.07 24.57 0.98
CA THR A 48 -16.67 24.91 1.22
C THR A 48 -15.88 23.72 0.71
N ALA A 49 -15.96 23.51 -0.60
CA ALA A 49 -15.08 22.58 -1.27
C ALA A 49 -13.64 22.98 -0.90
N PRO A 50 -12.83 22.05 -0.38
CA PRO A 50 -11.50 22.37 0.09
C PRO A 50 -10.71 22.98 -1.07
N THR A 51 -9.95 24.03 -0.76
CA THR A 51 -9.03 24.60 -1.76
C THR A 51 -7.99 23.54 -2.15
N VAL A 52 -7.49 23.56 -3.39
CA VAL A 52 -6.46 22.62 -3.88
C VAL A 52 -5.30 22.47 -2.89
N ARG A 53 -4.83 23.56 -2.28
CA ARG A 53 -3.76 23.53 -1.27
C ARG A 53 -4.15 22.77 0.00
N GLN A 54 -5.39 22.89 0.45
CA GLN A 54 -5.90 22.15 1.61
C GLN A 54 -6.03 20.67 1.27
N PHE A 55 -6.54 20.34 0.08
CA PHE A 55 -6.62 18.97 -0.41
C PHE A 55 -5.24 18.32 -0.50
N LEU A 56 -4.24 18.96 -1.12
CA LEU A 56 -2.87 18.40 -1.23
C LEU A 56 -2.21 18.17 0.13
N SER A 57 -2.42 19.07 1.10
CA SER A 57 -1.93 18.89 2.47
C SER A 57 -2.59 17.69 3.16
N GLN A 58 -3.91 17.55 3.02
CA GLN A 58 -4.67 16.41 3.55
C GLN A 58 -4.27 15.09 2.85
N LEU A 59 -4.02 15.14 1.54
CA LEU A 59 -3.63 14.00 0.74
C LEU A 59 -2.29 13.43 1.23
N GLY A 60 -1.29 14.26 1.50
CA GLY A 60 0.01 13.77 2.00
C GLY A 60 -0.09 13.04 3.36
N ALA A 61 -0.98 13.50 4.25
CA ALA A 61 -1.23 12.80 5.52
C ALA A 61 -2.01 11.49 5.32
N GLN A 62 -2.95 11.47 4.36
CA GLN A 62 -3.70 10.26 4.00
C GLN A 62 -2.83 9.23 3.29
N GLU A 63 -1.93 9.65 2.41
CA GLU A 63 -1.01 8.79 1.68
C GLU A 63 -0.18 7.92 2.62
N ARG A 64 0.40 8.51 3.68
CA ARG A 64 1.16 7.72 4.68
C ARG A 64 0.30 6.69 5.39
N LYS A 65 -0.91 7.07 5.79
CA LYS A 65 -1.86 6.16 6.47
C LYS A 65 -2.29 5.02 5.55
N LEU A 66 -2.53 5.32 4.27
CA LEU A 66 -2.88 4.34 3.25
C LEU A 66 -1.69 3.42 2.96
N ALA A 67 -0.50 3.98 2.73
CA ALA A 67 0.73 3.23 2.49
C ALA A 67 1.01 2.25 3.63
N ARG A 68 0.93 2.70 4.89
CA ARG A 68 1.09 1.82 6.06
C ARG A 68 0.07 0.69 6.09
N LYS A 69 -1.21 1.01 5.85
CA LYS A 69 -2.28 0.00 5.84
C LYS A 69 -2.03 -1.05 4.75
N GLU A 70 -1.67 -0.61 3.55
CA GLU A 70 -1.38 -1.52 2.44
C GLU A 70 -0.09 -2.32 2.67
N ALA A 71 0.93 -1.73 3.29
CA ALA A 71 2.16 -2.43 3.67
C ALA A 71 1.88 -3.58 4.65
N LEU A 72 1.08 -3.35 5.69
CA LEU A 72 0.68 -4.38 6.65
C LEU A 72 -0.25 -5.44 6.05
N ASN A 73 -1.03 -5.09 5.02
CA ASN A 73 -1.83 -6.06 4.26
C ASN A 73 -0.95 -6.95 3.37
N ALA A 74 0.08 -6.37 2.76
CA ALA A 74 0.99 -7.06 1.85
C ALA A 74 2.03 -7.90 2.60
N VAL A 75 2.46 -7.44 3.77
CA VAL A 75 3.52 -8.05 4.59
C VAL A 75 2.99 -8.27 6.00
N ILE A 76 2.74 -9.54 6.35
CA ILE A 76 2.12 -9.92 7.63
C ILE A 76 3.07 -9.63 8.81
N ASP A 77 4.30 -10.11 8.73
CA ASP A 77 5.35 -9.94 9.74
C ASP A 77 6.69 -10.11 9.05
N VAL A 78 7.68 -9.33 9.47
CA VAL A 78 9.07 -9.48 9.05
C VAL A 78 9.85 -10.18 10.17
N ALA A 79 10.49 -11.31 9.87
CA ALA A 79 11.38 -11.95 10.84
C ALA A 79 12.77 -11.27 10.82
N PRO A 80 13.46 -11.11 11.96
CA PRO A 80 14.81 -10.52 11.99
C PRO A 80 15.79 -11.22 11.03
N GLY A 81 15.70 -12.55 10.96
CA GLY A 81 16.53 -13.36 10.07
C GLY A 81 16.28 -13.13 8.58
N GLU A 82 15.13 -12.59 8.17
CA GLU A 82 14.86 -12.23 6.77
C GLU A 82 15.58 -10.95 6.39
N VAL A 83 15.55 -9.95 7.26
CA VAL A 83 16.31 -8.69 7.08
C VAL A 83 17.81 -8.99 7.05
N GLU A 84 18.30 -9.86 7.94
CA GLU A 84 19.70 -10.30 7.93
C GLU A 84 20.07 -11.06 6.64
N LYS A 85 19.19 -11.93 6.14
CA LYS A 85 19.41 -12.65 4.87
C LYS A 85 19.48 -11.68 3.70
N LEU A 86 18.60 -10.68 3.66
CA LEU A 86 18.63 -9.62 2.65
C LEU A 86 19.94 -8.81 2.73
N ALA A 87 20.36 -8.41 3.94
CA ALA A 87 21.63 -7.73 4.16
C ALA A 87 22.83 -8.57 3.69
N ARG A 88 22.83 -9.89 3.99
CA ARG A 88 23.83 -10.83 3.48
C ARG A 88 23.82 -10.94 1.96
N LEU A 89 22.65 -10.92 1.33
CA LEU A 89 22.52 -10.96 -0.13
C LEU A 89 23.11 -9.71 -0.77
N VAL A 90 22.78 -8.52 -0.26
CA VAL A 90 23.37 -7.23 -0.70
C VAL A 90 24.88 -7.28 -0.59
N ALA A 91 25.42 -7.67 0.58
CA ALA A 91 26.86 -7.74 0.81
C ALA A 91 27.56 -8.70 -0.17
N ARG A 92 26.96 -9.85 -0.47
CA ARG A 92 27.50 -10.81 -1.46
C ARG A 92 27.51 -10.23 -2.86
N LEU A 93 26.46 -9.53 -3.29
CA LEU A 93 26.39 -8.92 -4.62
C LEU A 93 27.40 -7.77 -4.76
N ARG A 94 27.51 -6.92 -3.73
CA ARG A 94 28.54 -5.88 -3.67
C ARG A 94 29.94 -6.47 -3.73
N GLY A 95 30.20 -7.54 -2.98
CA GLY A 95 31.47 -8.27 -3.05
C GLY A 95 31.79 -8.80 -4.44
N ARG A 96 30.80 -9.36 -5.15
CA ARG A 96 30.95 -9.82 -6.54
C ARG A 96 31.24 -8.69 -7.51
N TYR A 97 30.57 -7.54 -7.34
CA TYR A 97 30.85 -6.36 -8.15
C TYR A 97 32.30 -5.89 -7.97
N LEU A 98 32.75 -5.75 -6.72
CA LEU A 98 34.12 -5.36 -6.41
C LEU A 98 35.13 -6.37 -6.95
N ALA A 99 34.88 -7.67 -6.80
CA ALA A 99 35.72 -8.72 -7.36
C ALA A 99 35.88 -8.56 -8.88
N LYS A 100 34.77 -8.36 -9.62
CA LYS A 100 34.84 -8.14 -11.08
C LYS A 100 35.63 -6.90 -11.47
N LEU A 101 35.54 -5.81 -10.71
CA LEU A 101 36.34 -4.62 -10.98
C LEU A 101 37.84 -4.85 -10.76
N ILE A 102 38.20 -5.58 -9.70
CA ILE A 102 39.60 -5.94 -9.42
C ILE A 102 40.12 -6.92 -10.47
N ASP A 103 39.34 -7.93 -10.85
CA ASP A 103 39.68 -8.88 -11.90
C ASP A 103 39.92 -8.17 -13.23
N LEU A 104 39.09 -7.17 -13.55
CA LEU A 104 39.30 -6.34 -14.73
C LEU A 104 40.57 -5.51 -14.64
N GLY A 105 40.85 -4.89 -13.49
CA GLY A 105 42.08 -4.12 -13.28
C GLY A 105 43.36 -4.96 -13.33
N ASN A 106 43.27 -6.26 -13.01
CA ASN A 106 44.37 -7.20 -13.12
C ASN A 106 44.63 -7.68 -14.55
N ASN A 107 43.64 -7.56 -15.45
CA ASN A 107 43.79 -7.90 -16.86
C ASN A 107 44.25 -6.67 -17.66
N THR A 108 45.56 -6.40 -17.64
CA THR A 108 46.15 -5.19 -18.22
C THR A 108 46.51 -5.31 -19.70
N GLU A 109 46.42 -6.50 -20.29
CA GLU A 109 46.87 -6.74 -21.66
C GLU A 109 45.92 -6.13 -22.71
N THR A 110 44.64 -6.00 -22.38
CA THR A 110 43.60 -5.50 -23.29
C THR A 110 42.56 -4.66 -22.57
N LEU A 111 42.01 -3.66 -23.26
CA LEU A 111 40.86 -2.91 -22.77
C LEU A 111 39.63 -3.84 -22.65
N PRO A 112 38.75 -3.61 -21.66
CA PRO A 112 37.53 -4.39 -21.52
C PRO A 112 36.67 -4.38 -22.78
N GLY A 113 36.16 -5.54 -23.15
CA GLY A 113 35.16 -5.66 -24.20
C GLY A 113 33.77 -5.23 -23.74
N GLU A 114 32.87 -4.96 -24.69
CA GLU A 114 31.47 -4.59 -24.41
C GLU A 114 30.74 -5.61 -23.52
N LEU A 115 31.03 -6.90 -23.71
CA LEU A 115 30.41 -7.97 -22.92
C LEU A 115 30.84 -7.91 -21.44
N GLU A 116 32.10 -7.60 -21.17
CA GLU A 116 32.63 -7.47 -19.80
C GLU A 116 32.04 -6.24 -19.12
N ILE A 117 32.00 -5.09 -19.82
CA ILE A 117 31.36 -3.87 -19.32
C ILE A 117 29.87 -4.11 -19.04
N ALA A 118 29.16 -4.79 -19.94
CA ALA A 118 27.75 -5.13 -19.75
C ALA A 118 27.53 -6.04 -18.54
N GLU A 119 28.43 -7.00 -18.30
CA GLU A 119 28.34 -7.87 -17.13
C GLU A 119 28.58 -7.10 -15.83
N ILE A 120 29.62 -6.26 -15.78
CA ILE A 120 29.93 -5.39 -14.63
C ILE A 120 28.74 -4.48 -14.32
N ARG A 121 28.14 -3.87 -15.35
CA ARG A 121 26.95 -3.03 -15.22
C ARG A 121 25.76 -3.79 -14.64
N ARG A 122 25.48 -5.00 -15.15
CA ARG A 122 24.38 -5.84 -14.63
C ARG A 122 24.58 -6.22 -13.17
N VAL A 123 25.81 -6.53 -12.76
CA VAL A 123 26.10 -6.82 -11.35
C VAL A 123 25.93 -5.57 -10.50
N ARG A 124 26.35 -4.41 -11.01
CA ARG A 124 26.18 -3.11 -10.36
C ARG A 124 24.72 -2.79 -10.06
N GLU A 125 23.91 -2.74 -11.11
CA GLU A 125 22.49 -2.40 -11.03
C GLU A 125 21.74 -3.31 -10.06
N ARG A 126 22.05 -4.61 -10.06
CA ARG A 126 21.44 -5.57 -9.13
C ARG A 126 21.78 -5.28 -7.67
N PHE A 127 23.04 -4.99 -7.35
CA PHE A 127 23.38 -4.75 -5.95
C PHE A 127 22.86 -3.38 -5.47
N GLU A 128 22.88 -2.36 -6.34
CA GLU A 128 22.37 -1.02 -6.03
C GLU A 128 20.86 -1.05 -5.75
N GLU A 129 20.10 -1.76 -6.58
CA GLU A 129 18.65 -1.92 -6.38
C GLU A 129 18.34 -2.63 -5.06
N LEU A 130 19.08 -3.70 -4.73
CA LEU A 130 18.88 -4.41 -3.47
C LEU A 130 19.37 -3.61 -2.25
N GLU A 131 20.39 -2.76 -2.40
CA GLU A 131 20.87 -1.85 -1.35
C GLU A 131 19.84 -0.76 -1.06
N LEU A 132 19.23 -0.21 -2.11
CA LEU A 132 18.08 0.70 -1.98
C LEU A 132 16.90 -0.01 -1.31
N GLY A 133 16.56 -1.22 -1.76
CA GLY A 133 15.49 -2.02 -1.16
C GLY A 133 15.72 -2.32 0.33
N LEU A 134 16.95 -2.69 0.73
CA LEU A 134 17.31 -2.89 2.14
C LEU A 134 17.17 -1.59 2.96
N THR A 135 17.52 -0.45 2.38
CA THR A 135 17.36 0.86 3.02
C THR A 135 15.88 1.18 3.24
N SER A 136 15.04 0.95 2.23
CA SER A 136 13.59 1.11 2.31
C SER A 136 12.96 0.21 3.37
N VAL A 137 13.40 -1.06 3.47
CA VAL A 137 12.93 -1.99 4.52
C VAL A 137 13.29 -1.48 5.91
N LYS A 138 14.54 -1.01 6.11
CA LYS A 138 14.97 -0.46 7.40
C LYS A 138 14.16 0.79 7.79
N ALA A 139 13.90 1.68 6.84
CA ALA A 139 13.07 2.86 7.06
C ALA A 139 11.64 2.48 7.44
N ALA A 140 11.02 1.57 6.68
CA ALA A 140 9.66 1.11 6.96
C ALA A 140 9.54 0.41 8.32
N LEU A 141 10.56 -0.33 8.77
CA LEU A 141 10.60 -0.89 10.12
C LEU A 141 10.73 0.20 11.19
N ALA A 142 11.58 1.22 10.97
CA ALA A 142 11.78 2.32 11.90
C ALA A 142 10.54 3.22 12.04
N GLU A 143 9.80 3.42 10.96
CA GLU A 143 8.55 4.21 10.92
C GLU A 143 7.33 3.41 11.42
N GLY A 144 7.47 2.09 11.60
CA GLY A 144 6.41 1.19 12.03
C GLY A 144 5.43 0.81 10.92
N ASP A 145 5.81 1.03 9.66
CA ASP A 145 5.08 0.58 8.47
C ASP A 145 5.20 -0.93 8.26
N LEU A 146 6.27 -1.53 8.78
CA LEU A 146 6.46 -2.97 8.88
C LEU A 146 6.57 -3.39 10.35
N THR A 147 5.97 -4.54 10.68
CA THR A 147 6.08 -5.15 12.02
C THR A 147 7.19 -6.19 12.04
N LEU A 148 8.05 -6.08 13.05
CA LEU A 148 9.16 -7.01 13.26
C LEU A 148 8.73 -8.07 14.28
N ARG A 149 8.68 -9.34 13.86
CA ARG A 149 8.22 -10.43 14.72
C ARG A 149 9.15 -10.61 15.92
N GLY A 150 8.56 -10.65 17.12
CA GLY A 150 9.28 -10.98 18.36
C GLY A 150 10.04 -9.81 18.98
N LEU A 151 9.97 -8.62 18.40
CA LEU A 151 10.49 -7.37 18.97
C LEU A 151 9.29 -6.45 19.23
N ARG A 152 9.18 -5.92 20.45
CA ARG A 152 8.17 -4.89 20.72
C ARG A 152 8.65 -3.56 20.13
N PRO A 153 7.81 -2.83 19.37
CA PRO A 153 8.11 -1.43 19.08
C PRO A 153 8.15 -0.66 20.40
N GLU A 154 9.16 0.21 20.58
CA GLU A 154 9.23 1.13 21.72
C GLU A 154 8.12 2.19 21.66
#